data_AF-A0A512B3B2-F1
#
_entry.id   AF-A0A512B3B2-F1
#
_cell.length_a   1.000
_cell.length_b   1.000
_cell.length_c   1.000
_cell.angle_alpha   90.00
_cell.angle_beta   90.00
_cell.angle_gamma   90.00
#
_symmetry.space_group_name_H-M   'P 1'
#
loop_
_entity.id
_entity.type
_entity.pdbx_description
1 polymer ?
#
loop_
_entity_poly.entity_id
_entity_poly.type
_entity_poly.pdbx_seq_one_letter_code
_entity_poly.pdbx_strand_id
1 'polypeptide(L)'
;MKERLLKLIDALGMNVLSFSKYIGVSDGTTRMYTTRGSKPGSDYLEKIILANDRINIEWLLTGRGEMFRSDSSPKQPTTALVRSNQIIHINQDNENGIVIPMIDQKAAANYLSGYTSQQYYNELAHTTLPAYMAKGGLHFWLQVKGDSMETTFYDGDWLLCEQIQRENWLDLKDFDVHVVVSNDRGVQVKRIKNRLKKGFIRCRSDNRAHKPYSLPYDDILEIWRVKWYLSNYMPNRNEDLFNKVDVIEENVEDLRVLTESLMRQVQDLQKQKK
;
A
#
# COMPACT_ATOMS: atom_id res chain seq x y z
N MET A 1 33.09 31.84 0.67
CA MET A 1 32.56 30.57 0.13
C MET A 1 33.65 29.74 -0.54
N LYS A 2 34.44 30.30 -1.47
CA LYS A 2 35.64 29.65 -2.03
C LYS A 2 36.51 28.92 -0.99
N GLU A 3 36.89 29.62 0.08
CA GLU A 3 37.70 29.05 1.17
C GLU A 3 37.00 27.90 1.92
N ARG A 4 35.68 27.97 2.10
CA ARG A 4 34.90 26.90 2.74
C ARG A 4 34.79 25.67 1.85
N LEU A 5 34.64 25.86 0.54
CA LEU A 5 34.67 24.77 -0.43
C LEU A 5 36.04 24.08 -0.45
N LEU A 6 37.14 24.84 -0.37
CA LEU A 6 38.48 24.27 -0.26
C LEU A 6 38.68 23.51 1.07
N LYS A 7 38.23 24.07 2.20
CA LYS A 7 38.25 23.39 3.50
C LYS A 7 37.42 22.11 3.52
N LEU A 8 36.27 22.09 2.84
CA LEU A 8 35.42 20.92 2.67
C LEU A 8 36.15 19.82 1.88
N ILE A 9 36.76 20.19 0.75
CA ILE A 9 37.51 19.25 -0.11
C ILE A 9 38.67 18.62 0.65
N ASP A 10 39.40 19.44 1.42
CA ASP A 10 40.50 19.01 2.28
C ASP A 10 40.04 18.09 3.42
N ALA A 11 38.93 18.44 4.09
CA ALA A 11 38.34 17.62 5.15
C ALA A 11 37.84 16.24 4.64
N LEU A 12 37.46 16.14 3.37
CA LEU A 12 37.12 14.87 2.72
C LEU A 12 38.36 14.08 2.27
N GLY A 13 39.57 14.61 2.46
CA GLY A 13 40.83 13.99 2.03
C GLY A 13 41.00 13.93 0.52
N MET A 14 40.30 14.79 -0.24
CA MET A 14 40.29 14.78 -1.70
C MET A 14 41.05 15.99 -2.25
N ASN A 15 41.58 15.88 -3.47
CA ASN A 15 42.00 17.04 -4.24
C ASN A 15 40.84 17.56 -5.12
N VAL A 16 40.97 18.77 -5.68
CA VAL A 16 39.89 19.42 -6.46
C VAL A 16 39.39 18.55 -7.62
N LEU A 17 40.29 17.82 -8.28
CA LEU A 17 39.98 16.92 -9.39
C LEU A 17 39.23 15.67 -8.92
N SER A 18 39.65 15.07 -7.81
CA SER A 18 38.98 13.93 -7.20
C SER A 18 37.59 14.33 -6.70
N PHE A 19 37.45 15.52 -6.13
CA PHE A 19 36.17 16.04 -5.68
C PHE A 19 35.20 16.32 -6.84
N SER A 20 35.67 16.92 -7.94
CA SER A 20 34.81 17.17 -9.11
C SER A 20 34.25 15.86 -9.69
N LYS A 21 35.08 14.81 -9.73
CA LYS A 21 34.63 13.47 -10.12
C LYS A 21 33.65 12.87 -9.13
N TYR A 22 33.92 13.01 -7.83
CA TYR A 22 33.08 12.51 -6.75
C TYR A 22 31.66 13.09 -6.80
N ILE A 23 31.51 14.39 -7.10
CA ILE A 23 30.20 15.05 -7.21
C ILE A 23 29.58 15.00 -8.63
N GLY A 24 30.24 14.35 -9.60
CA GLY A 24 29.70 14.23 -10.97
C GLY A 24 29.65 15.55 -11.75
N VAL A 25 30.68 16.39 -11.64
CA VAL A 25 30.85 17.64 -12.41
C VAL A 25 32.20 17.69 -13.11
N SER A 26 32.31 18.55 -14.13
CA SER A 26 33.59 18.78 -14.80
C SER A 26 34.59 19.46 -13.85
N ASP A 27 35.87 19.09 -13.94
CA ASP A 27 36.95 19.71 -13.17
C ASP A 27 37.02 21.23 -13.38
N GLY A 28 36.73 21.71 -14.59
CA GLY A 28 36.63 23.14 -14.90
C GLY A 28 35.56 23.85 -14.09
N THR A 29 34.41 23.20 -13.84
CA THR A 29 33.31 23.75 -13.03
C THR A 29 33.73 23.91 -11.58
N THR A 30 34.34 22.88 -10.97
CA THR A 30 34.83 22.96 -9.58
C THR A 30 35.94 24.00 -9.47
N ARG A 31 36.89 24.05 -10.43
CA ARG A 31 37.96 25.07 -10.48
C ARG A 31 37.45 26.49 -10.64
N MET A 32 36.33 26.70 -11.31
CA MET A 32 35.71 28.02 -11.39
C MET A 32 35.35 28.54 -10.00
N TYR A 33 34.80 27.69 -9.14
CA TYR A 33 34.40 28.06 -7.78
C TYR A 33 35.57 28.10 -6.79
N THR A 34 36.57 27.21 -6.95
CA THR A 34 37.75 27.18 -6.07
C THR A 34 38.82 28.20 -6.46
N THR A 35 38.91 28.62 -7.73
CA THR A 35 39.94 29.58 -8.19
C THR A 35 39.36 30.97 -8.41
N ARG A 36 38.28 31.12 -9.20
CA ARG A 36 37.72 32.43 -9.57
C ARG A 36 36.79 33.03 -8.51
N GLY A 37 36.37 32.24 -7.52
CA GLY A 37 35.57 32.73 -6.39
C GLY A 37 34.12 33.07 -6.73
N SER A 38 33.63 32.68 -7.90
CA SER A 38 32.22 32.79 -8.28
C SER A 38 31.33 31.99 -7.32
N LYS A 39 30.09 32.44 -7.12
CA LYS A 39 29.11 31.71 -6.30
C LYS A 39 28.61 30.48 -7.07
N PRO A 40 28.64 29.27 -6.51
CA PRO A 40 28.02 28.08 -7.09
C PRO A 40 26.53 28.27 -7.30
N GLY A 41 26.04 27.85 -8.46
CA GLY A 41 24.61 27.73 -8.73
C GLY A 41 23.96 26.60 -7.92
N SER A 42 22.63 26.58 -7.89
CA SER A 42 21.83 25.57 -7.18
C SER A 42 22.15 24.14 -7.63
N ASP A 43 22.31 23.91 -8.94
CA ASP A 43 22.66 22.59 -9.52
C ASP A 43 23.99 22.03 -8.97
N TYR A 44 24.97 22.89 -8.72
CA TYR A 44 26.25 22.46 -8.15
C TYR A 44 26.12 22.09 -6.66
N LEU A 45 25.30 22.84 -5.92
CA LEU A 45 25.03 22.55 -4.50
C LEU A 45 24.23 21.25 -4.36
N GLU A 46 23.25 21.03 -5.23
CA GLU A 46 22.47 19.79 -5.27
C GLU A 46 23.37 18.57 -5.47
N LYS A 47 24.31 18.65 -6.41
CA LYS A 47 25.31 17.58 -6.62
C LYS A 47 26.21 17.31 -5.42
N ILE A 48 26.54 18.33 -4.63
CA ILE A 48 27.30 18.14 -3.38
C ILE A 48 26.46 17.38 -2.35
N ILE A 49 25.18 17.75 -2.18
CA ILE A 49 24.26 17.07 -1.26
C ILE A 49 24.06 15.62 -1.67
N LEU A 50 23.84 15.37 -2.96
CA LEU A 50 23.64 14.02 -3.50
C LEU A 50 24.88 13.14 -3.35
N ALA A 51 26.08 13.73 -3.40
CA ALA A 51 27.32 12.99 -3.23
C ALA A 51 27.61 12.64 -1.76
N ASN A 52 27.25 13.53 -0.81
CA ASN A 52 27.50 13.32 0.61
C ASN A 52 26.47 14.07 1.47
N ASP A 53 25.54 13.30 2.06
CA ASP A 53 24.41 13.77 2.87
C ASP A 53 24.84 14.35 4.24
N ARG A 54 26.05 14.04 4.69
CA ARG A 54 26.62 14.56 5.95
C ARG A 54 27.09 16.00 5.83
N ILE A 55 27.23 16.54 4.62
CA ILE A 55 27.72 17.90 4.42
C ILE A 55 26.65 18.91 4.78
N ASN A 56 26.97 19.84 5.68
CA ASN A 56 26.07 20.93 6.01
C ASN A 56 26.16 22.06 4.96
N ILE A 57 25.13 22.16 4.12
CA ILE A 57 25.04 23.21 3.09
C ILE A 57 24.92 24.60 3.72
N GLU A 58 24.26 24.73 4.87
CA GLU A 58 24.15 26.02 5.57
C GLU A 58 25.53 26.54 5.97
N TRP A 59 26.41 25.66 6.45
CA TRP A 59 27.81 26.01 6.72
C TRP A 59 28.57 26.38 5.44
N LEU A 60 28.39 25.62 4.35
CA LEU A 60 29.07 25.92 3.08
C LEU A 60 28.67 27.29 2.53
N LEU A 61 27.38 27.61 2.60
CA LEU A 61 26.79 28.87 2.15
C LEU A 61 27.15 30.04 3.05
N THR A 62 26.82 29.94 4.34
CA THR A 62 26.82 31.06 5.29
C THR A 62 28.04 31.08 6.20
N GLY A 63 28.69 29.95 6.41
CA GLY A 63 29.77 29.77 7.38
C GLY A 63 29.31 29.58 8.83
N ARG A 64 28.00 29.42 9.06
CA ARG A 64 27.43 29.18 10.39
C ARG A 64 27.23 27.69 10.64
N GLY A 65 27.44 27.24 11.87
CA GLY A 65 27.32 25.83 12.28
C GLY A 65 28.58 25.00 12.01
N GLU A 66 28.44 23.68 12.08
CA GLU A 66 29.53 22.72 11.81
C GLU A 66 29.56 22.31 10.32
N MET A 67 30.73 21.91 9.83
CA MET A 67 30.96 21.49 8.44
C MET A 67 30.20 20.21 8.10
N PHE A 68 30.16 19.27 9.03
CA PHE A 68 29.38 18.04 8.94
C PHE A 68 28.20 18.12 9.90
N ARG A 69 27.08 17.53 9.51
CA ARG A 69 25.94 17.35 10.41
C ARG A 69 26.32 16.28 11.45
N SER A 70 26.19 16.61 12.73
CA SER A 70 26.31 15.63 13.81
C SER A 70 25.23 14.56 13.65
N ASP A 71 25.57 13.28 13.79
CA ASP A 71 24.65 12.12 13.68
C ASP A 71 23.51 12.13 14.75
N SER A 72 23.36 13.20 15.51
CA SER A 72 22.35 13.43 16.55
C SER A 72 21.38 14.55 16.14
N SER A 73 20.26 14.15 15.56
CA SER A 73 18.99 14.89 15.29
C SER A 73 18.89 15.77 14.03
N PRO A 74 17.66 16.02 13.54
CA PRO A 74 16.74 15.14 12.84
C PRO A 74 16.83 15.37 11.32
N LYS A 75 16.93 14.30 10.53
CA LYS A 75 16.93 14.37 9.06
C LYS A 75 15.61 14.99 8.57
N GLN A 76 15.62 16.27 8.23
CA GLN A 76 14.58 16.85 7.39
C GLN A 76 14.62 16.15 6.03
N PRO A 77 13.48 15.73 5.47
CA PRO A 77 13.43 14.94 4.25
C PRO A 77 13.77 15.82 3.05
N THR A 78 15.00 15.76 2.57
CA THR A 78 15.35 16.25 1.23
C THR A 78 15.02 15.16 0.21
N THR A 79 13.96 15.41 -0.54
CA THR A 79 13.48 14.69 -1.71
C THR A 79 14.60 14.51 -2.74
N ALA A 80 15.24 13.34 -2.76
CA ALA A 80 16.10 12.95 -3.88
C ALA A 80 15.21 12.36 -4.99
N LEU A 81 15.01 13.13 -6.08
CA LEU A 81 14.46 12.63 -7.33
C LEU A 81 15.46 11.66 -7.97
N VAL A 82 15.29 10.36 -7.74
CA VAL A 82 15.88 9.34 -8.60
C VAL A 82 14.87 8.98 -9.69
N ARG A 83 15.15 9.45 -10.91
CA ARG A 83 14.51 8.99 -12.13
C ARG A 83 14.93 7.53 -12.41
N SER A 84 14.18 6.57 -11.87
CA SER A 84 14.13 5.21 -12.40
C SER A 84 12.91 4.49 -11.83
N ASN A 85 12.12 3.88 -12.73
CA ASN A 85 10.90 3.11 -12.51
C ASN A 85 10.99 1.97 -11.46
N GLN A 86 11.26 2.25 -10.20
CA GLN A 86 11.20 1.26 -9.12
C GLN A 86 10.63 1.89 -7.85
N ILE A 87 9.46 1.36 -7.47
CA ILE A 87 9.13 0.89 -6.13
C ILE A 87 9.51 1.87 -5.02
N ILE A 88 8.47 2.51 -4.50
CA ILE A 88 8.36 3.13 -3.19
C ILE A 88 9.19 2.36 -2.14
N HIS A 89 10.44 2.78 -1.93
CA HIS A 89 11.22 2.46 -0.75
C HIS A 89 10.93 3.57 0.27
N ILE A 90 9.90 3.37 1.08
CA ILE A 90 9.62 4.24 2.22
C ILE A 90 10.64 3.84 3.29
N ASN A 91 11.67 4.68 3.43
CA ASN A 91 12.73 4.68 4.44
C ASN A 91 12.62 3.56 5.50
N GLN A 92 13.47 2.55 5.37
CA GLN A 92 14.04 1.87 6.54
C GLN A 92 14.88 2.91 7.27
N ASP A 93 14.35 3.55 8.31
CA ASP A 93 15.12 4.18 9.40
C ASP A 93 14.17 4.71 10.49
N ASN A 94 13.36 3.79 11.04
CA ASN A 94 12.96 3.85 12.45
C ASN A 94 12.94 2.40 12.90
N GLU A 95 13.77 2.08 13.89
CA GLU A 95 14.22 0.73 14.26
C GLU A 95 13.13 -0.31 14.62
N ASN A 96 11.84 -0.09 14.35
CA ASN A 96 10.81 -1.13 14.47
C ASN A 96 9.58 -0.98 13.54
N GLY A 97 9.51 -0.01 12.64
CA GLY A 97 8.26 0.31 11.92
C GLY A 97 8.39 0.65 10.43
N ILE A 98 7.35 0.32 9.66
CA ILE A 98 7.19 0.62 8.23
C ILE A 98 6.08 1.64 8.09
N VAL A 99 6.38 2.74 7.41
CA VAL A 99 5.42 3.80 7.11
C VAL A 99 4.59 3.37 5.90
N ILE A 100 3.27 3.39 6.04
CA ILE A 100 2.31 2.92 5.04
C ILE A 100 1.33 4.05 4.75
N PRO A 101 1.21 4.49 3.47
CA PRO A 101 0.23 5.49 3.07
C PRO A 101 -1.21 4.97 3.15
N MET A 102 -2.13 5.86 3.53
CA MET A 102 -3.57 5.62 3.60
C MET A 102 -4.28 6.25 2.41
N ILE A 103 -4.93 5.42 1.62
CA ILE A 103 -5.72 5.81 0.46
C ILE A 103 -7.19 5.82 0.88
N ASP A 104 -7.73 7.02 1.06
CA ASP A 104 -9.16 7.24 1.29
C ASP A 104 -9.98 7.09 0.00
N GLN A 105 -11.30 7.23 0.12
CA GLN A 105 -12.21 7.07 -1.02
C GLN A 105 -12.01 8.10 -2.14
N LYS A 106 -11.70 9.36 -1.79
CA LYS A 106 -11.38 10.39 -2.79
C LYS A 106 -10.06 10.06 -3.47
N ALA A 107 -9.17 9.48 -2.68
CA ALA A 107 -7.85 9.20 -3.09
C ALA A 107 -7.76 8.02 -4.08
N ALA A 108 -8.62 7.02 -3.89
CA ALA A 108 -8.77 5.91 -4.82
C ALA A 108 -9.28 6.37 -6.20
N ALA A 109 -10.16 7.39 -6.24
CA ALA A 109 -10.67 7.94 -7.49
C ALA A 109 -9.57 8.70 -8.28
N ASN A 110 -8.75 9.49 -7.58
CA ASN A 110 -7.61 10.17 -8.19
C ASN A 110 -6.53 9.20 -8.68
N TYR A 111 -6.29 8.12 -7.93
CA TYR A 111 -5.36 7.06 -8.30
C TYR A 111 -5.73 6.42 -9.66
N LEU A 112 -7.02 6.18 -9.92
CA LEU A 112 -7.51 5.66 -11.21
C LEU A 112 -7.35 6.65 -12.36
N SER A 113 -7.41 7.95 -12.08
CA SER A 113 -7.28 9.01 -13.09
C SER A 113 -5.84 9.26 -13.55
N GLY A 114 -4.85 8.52 -13.02
CA GLY A 114 -3.45 8.59 -13.45
C GLY A 114 -2.68 9.81 -12.91
N TYR A 115 -3.24 10.55 -11.96
CA TYR A 115 -2.54 11.61 -11.22
C TYR A 115 -1.63 11.02 -10.14
N THR A 116 -0.66 10.21 -10.55
CA THR A 116 0.33 9.56 -9.69
C THR A 116 1.50 10.51 -9.39
N SER A 117 1.22 11.79 -9.09
CA SER A 117 2.28 12.74 -8.74
C SER A 117 2.81 12.46 -7.34
N GLN A 118 4.13 12.49 -7.13
CA GLN A 118 4.76 12.27 -5.82
C GLN A 118 4.21 13.20 -4.71
N GLN A 119 3.73 14.41 -5.09
CA GLN A 119 3.08 15.36 -4.18
C GLN A 119 1.79 14.81 -3.56
N TYR A 120 1.03 14.03 -4.33
CA TYR A 120 -0.23 13.46 -3.90
C TYR A 120 -0.04 12.42 -2.79
N TYR A 121 0.99 11.57 -2.91
CA TYR A 121 1.31 10.60 -1.84
C TYR A 121 1.77 11.28 -0.56
N ASN A 122 2.39 12.46 -0.64
CA ASN A 122 2.83 13.22 0.55
C ASN A 122 1.67 13.93 1.26
N GLU A 123 0.53 14.13 0.60
CA GLU A 123 -0.69 14.68 1.21
C GLU A 123 -1.55 13.60 1.88
N LEU A 124 -1.30 12.32 1.56
CA LEU A 124 -2.01 11.21 2.17
C LEU A 124 -1.58 11.04 3.63
N ALA A 125 -2.54 10.69 4.48
CA ALA A 125 -2.23 10.28 5.84
C ALA A 125 -1.32 9.05 5.82
N HIS A 126 -0.35 9.00 6.72
CA HIS A 126 0.57 7.87 6.85
C HIS A 126 0.40 7.22 8.21
N THR A 127 0.47 5.90 8.26
CA THR A 127 0.54 5.14 9.51
C THR A 127 1.87 4.43 9.60
N THR A 128 2.40 4.29 10.82
CA THR A 128 3.57 3.46 11.06
C THR A 128 3.11 2.15 11.67
N LEU A 129 3.31 1.03 10.97
CA LEU A 129 3.06 -0.30 11.52
C LEU A 129 4.38 -0.98 11.88
N PRO A 130 4.39 -1.90 12.85
CA PRO A 130 5.58 -2.70 13.14
C PRO A 130 6.08 -3.45 11.89
N ALA A 131 7.40 -3.53 11.71
CA ALA A 131 8.00 -4.12 10.51
C ALA A 131 7.62 -5.59 10.26
N TYR A 132 7.21 -6.33 11.30
CA TYR A 132 6.75 -7.70 11.15
C TYR A 132 5.35 -7.84 10.53
N MET A 133 4.52 -6.79 10.58
CA MET A 133 3.16 -6.81 10.05
C MET A 133 3.11 -6.61 8.52
N ALA A 134 4.13 -5.97 7.97
CA ALA A 134 4.21 -5.55 6.58
C ALA A 134 5.59 -5.89 5.98
N LYS A 135 5.92 -7.18 5.90
CA LYS A 135 7.22 -7.63 5.38
C LYS A 135 7.21 -7.76 3.86
N GLY A 136 8.00 -6.92 3.19
CA GLY A 136 8.35 -7.06 1.79
C GLY A 136 7.21 -6.69 0.84
N GLY A 137 7.58 -6.07 -0.29
CA GLY A 137 6.62 -5.57 -1.26
C GLY A 137 6.05 -4.20 -0.87
N LEU A 138 5.12 -3.72 -1.70
CA LEU A 138 4.53 -2.41 -1.56
C LEU A 138 3.19 -2.50 -0.82
N HIS A 139 3.05 -1.73 0.25
CA HIS A 139 1.88 -1.78 1.13
C HIS A 139 1.09 -0.48 1.11
N PHE A 140 -0.24 -0.59 1.16
CA PHE A 140 -1.17 0.53 1.22
C PHE A 140 -2.33 0.22 2.14
N TRP A 141 -2.79 1.22 2.88
CA TRP A 141 -4.11 1.15 3.50
C TRP A 141 -5.16 1.61 2.49
N LEU A 142 -6.24 0.86 2.36
CA LEU A 142 -7.37 1.21 1.53
C LEU A 142 -8.62 1.28 2.39
N GLN A 143 -9.37 2.39 2.30
CA GLN A 143 -10.67 2.48 2.93
C GLN A 143 -11.73 1.73 2.12
N VAL A 144 -12.46 0.81 2.77
CA VAL A 144 -13.59 0.10 2.18
C VAL A 144 -14.70 1.09 1.90
N LYS A 145 -15.28 0.98 0.70
CA LYS A 145 -16.44 1.74 0.28
C LYS A 145 -17.56 0.82 -0.16
N GLY A 146 -18.75 1.05 0.40
CA GLY A 146 -19.99 0.38 0.05
C GLY A 146 -20.18 -0.96 0.76
N ASP A 147 -21.28 -1.61 0.39
CA ASP A 147 -21.86 -2.77 1.06
C ASP A 147 -21.42 -4.11 0.48
N SER A 148 -20.63 -4.09 -0.60
CA SER A 148 -20.40 -5.28 -1.42
C SER A 148 -19.66 -6.40 -0.68
N MET A 149 -18.90 -6.08 0.35
CA MET A 149 -18.21 -7.08 1.18
C MET A 149 -18.81 -7.22 2.58
N GLU A 150 -20.01 -6.66 2.80
CA GLU A 150 -20.74 -6.79 4.06
C GLU A 150 -20.92 -8.26 4.42
N THR A 151 -20.92 -8.52 5.74
CA THR A 151 -20.61 -9.77 6.46
C THR A 151 -19.13 -9.99 6.78
N THR A 152 -18.20 -9.54 5.94
CA THR A 152 -16.75 -9.64 6.21
C THR A 152 -16.11 -8.27 6.48
N PHE A 153 -16.43 -7.27 5.66
CA PHE A 153 -15.95 -5.90 5.80
C PHE A 153 -17.11 -4.93 5.66
N TYR A 154 -17.12 -3.89 6.47
CA TYR A 154 -18.14 -2.85 6.49
C TYR A 154 -17.62 -1.57 5.86
N ASP A 155 -18.53 -0.70 5.42
CA ASP A 155 -18.18 0.63 4.91
C ASP A 155 -17.39 1.40 5.96
N GLY A 156 -16.27 2.01 5.53
CA GLY A 156 -15.36 2.74 6.43
C GLY A 156 -14.28 1.90 7.10
N ASP A 157 -14.30 0.57 6.98
CA ASP A 157 -13.19 -0.29 7.40
C ASP A 157 -11.91 0.04 6.63
N TRP A 158 -10.75 -0.22 7.24
CA TRP A 158 -9.45 -0.03 6.60
C TRP A 158 -8.81 -1.37 6.30
N LEU A 159 -8.30 -1.56 5.09
CA LEU A 159 -7.64 -2.79 4.64
C LEU A 159 -6.16 -2.54 4.39
N LEU A 160 -5.28 -3.29 5.04
CA LEU A 160 -3.87 -3.30 4.70
C LEU A 160 -3.66 -4.23 3.52
N CYS A 161 -3.27 -3.66 2.40
CA CYS A 161 -3.08 -4.35 1.14
C CYS A 161 -1.59 -4.43 0.79
N GLU A 162 -1.19 -5.52 0.16
CA GLU A 162 0.14 -5.74 -0.42
C GLU A 162 -0.01 -5.88 -1.93
N GLN A 163 0.72 -5.08 -2.70
CA GLN A 163 0.70 -5.18 -4.16
C GLN A 163 1.32 -6.50 -4.61
N ILE A 164 0.60 -7.24 -5.46
CA ILE A 164 1.08 -8.50 -6.04
C ILE A 164 1.62 -8.19 -7.42
N GLN A 165 2.90 -8.52 -7.63
CA GLN A 165 3.54 -8.40 -8.94
C GLN A 165 2.84 -9.29 -9.98
N ARG A 166 2.84 -8.85 -11.24
CA ARG A 166 2.05 -9.45 -12.32
C ARG A 166 2.43 -10.90 -12.60
N GLU A 167 3.70 -11.23 -12.38
CA GLU A 167 4.27 -12.58 -12.53
C GLU A 167 3.62 -13.57 -11.55
N ASN A 168 3.24 -13.09 -10.36
CA ASN A 168 2.69 -13.91 -9.28
C ASN A 168 1.16 -14.03 -9.34
N TRP A 169 0.49 -13.43 -10.33
CA TRP A 169 -0.97 -13.51 -10.44
C TRP A 169 -1.46 -14.95 -10.70
N LEU A 170 -0.62 -15.80 -11.29
CA LEU A 170 -0.96 -17.21 -11.52
C LEU A 170 -1.03 -18.04 -10.23
N ASP A 171 -0.38 -17.58 -9.16
CA ASP A 171 -0.31 -18.28 -7.87
C ASP A 171 -1.33 -17.78 -6.84
N LEU A 172 -2.25 -16.92 -7.28
CA LEU A 172 -3.35 -16.45 -6.44
C LEU A 172 -4.19 -17.61 -5.93
N LYS A 173 -4.36 -17.67 -4.60
CA LYS A 173 -5.26 -18.62 -3.95
C LYS A 173 -6.72 -18.27 -4.25
N ASP A 174 -7.50 -19.31 -4.52
CA ASP A 174 -8.92 -19.18 -4.75
C ASP A 174 -9.67 -18.75 -3.47
N PHE A 175 -10.64 -17.85 -3.64
CA PHE A 175 -11.53 -17.31 -2.61
C PHE A 175 -10.90 -16.40 -1.55
N ASP A 176 -9.61 -16.08 -1.71
CA ASP A 176 -8.95 -15.06 -0.91
C ASP A 176 -9.43 -13.66 -1.31
N VAL A 177 -9.46 -12.77 -0.30
CA VAL A 177 -9.88 -11.38 -0.48
C VAL A 177 -8.74 -10.59 -1.10
N HIS A 178 -9.06 -9.91 -2.20
CA HIS A 178 -8.15 -9.07 -2.93
C HIS A 178 -8.82 -7.76 -3.29
N VAL A 179 -8.00 -6.73 -3.45
CA VAL A 179 -8.38 -5.49 -4.12
C VAL A 179 -8.01 -5.64 -5.58
N VAL A 180 -8.96 -5.41 -6.47
CA VAL A 180 -8.77 -5.42 -7.91
C VAL A 180 -8.93 -4.00 -8.42
N VAL A 181 -7.92 -3.53 -9.15
CA VAL A 181 -7.97 -2.25 -9.87
C VAL A 181 -8.22 -2.58 -11.34
N SER A 182 -9.32 -2.06 -11.88
CA SER A 182 -9.77 -2.32 -13.25
C SER A 182 -10.09 -1.03 -13.99
N ASN A 183 -9.92 -1.01 -15.32
CA ASN A 183 -10.27 0.14 -16.14
C ASN A 183 -11.78 0.46 -16.10
N ASP A 184 -12.61 -0.57 -16.22
CA ASP A 184 -14.07 -0.42 -16.32
C ASP A 184 -14.73 0.00 -14.99
N ARG A 185 -14.25 -0.55 -13.87
CA ARG A 185 -14.96 -0.48 -12.58
C ARG A 185 -14.15 0.12 -11.44
N GLY A 186 -12.91 0.52 -11.70
CA GLY A 186 -12.04 1.11 -10.70
C GLY A 186 -11.53 0.12 -9.65
N VAL A 187 -11.26 0.65 -8.46
CA VAL A 187 -10.73 -0.06 -7.28
C VAL A 187 -11.88 -0.74 -6.54
N GLN A 188 -11.83 -2.07 -6.40
CA GLN A 188 -12.88 -2.86 -5.77
C GLN A 188 -12.31 -3.96 -4.88
N VAL A 189 -12.92 -4.17 -3.71
CA VAL A 189 -12.63 -5.31 -2.84
C VAL A 189 -13.54 -6.47 -3.20
N LYS A 190 -12.97 -7.64 -3.51
CA LYS A 190 -13.69 -8.86 -3.91
C LYS A 190 -12.92 -10.12 -3.50
N ARG A 191 -13.63 -11.25 -3.39
CA ARG A 191 -13.01 -12.58 -3.40
C ARG A 191 -12.72 -12.99 -4.82
N ILE A 192 -11.46 -13.31 -5.11
CA ILE A 192 -11.03 -13.72 -6.45
C ILE A 192 -11.02 -15.25 -6.52
N LYS A 193 -11.60 -15.78 -7.60
CA LYS A 193 -11.31 -17.13 -8.06
C LYS A 193 -10.41 -17.05 -9.28
N ASN A 194 -9.21 -17.59 -9.15
CA ASN A 194 -8.18 -17.47 -10.17
C ASN A 194 -8.50 -18.39 -11.36
N ARG A 195 -8.81 -17.79 -12.51
CA ARG A 195 -9.01 -18.49 -13.77
C ARG A 195 -8.12 -17.90 -14.86
N LEU A 196 -6.98 -17.32 -14.49
CA LEU A 196 -6.08 -16.63 -15.42
C LEU A 196 -5.52 -17.55 -16.51
N LYS A 197 -5.38 -18.85 -16.24
CA LYS A 197 -5.08 -19.86 -17.27
C LYS A 197 -6.12 -19.91 -18.40
N LYS A 198 -7.34 -19.45 -18.15
CA LYS A 198 -8.45 -19.31 -19.10
C LYS A 198 -8.66 -17.85 -19.54
N GLY A 199 -7.79 -16.92 -19.14
CA GLY A 199 -7.81 -15.52 -19.54
C GLY A 199 -8.66 -14.57 -18.69
N PHE A 200 -9.24 -15.00 -17.57
CA PHE A 200 -10.08 -14.13 -16.73
C PHE A 200 -9.97 -14.45 -15.23
N ILE A 201 -10.33 -13.50 -14.36
CA ILE A 201 -10.60 -13.76 -12.94
C ILE A 201 -12.11 -13.69 -12.69
N ARG A 202 -12.61 -14.48 -11.73
CA ARG A 202 -14.00 -14.35 -11.29
C ARG A 202 -14.03 -13.65 -9.94
N CYS A 203 -14.73 -12.51 -9.90
CA CYS A 203 -14.88 -11.67 -8.73
C CYS A 203 -16.22 -11.98 -8.05
N ARG A 204 -16.16 -12.32 -6.77
CA ARG A 204 -17.32 -12.59 -5.94
C ARG A 204 -17.37 -11.63 -4.76
N SER A 205 -18.55 -11.09 -4.51
CA SER A 205 -18.89 -10.31 -3.34
C SER A 205 -19.35 -11.22 -2.20
N ASP A 206 -19.06 -10.84 -0.96
CA ASP A 206 -19.53 -11.58 0.23
C ASP A 206 -21.00 -11.26 0.53
N ASN A 207 -21.41 -10.04 0.25
CA ASN A 207 -22.82 -9.67 0.25
C ASN A 207 -23.56 -10.37 -0.91
N ARG A 208 -24.56 -11.21 -0.55
CA ARG A 208 -25.36 -12.02 -1.49
C ARG A 208 -26.22 -11.18 -2.44
N ALA A 209 -26.48 -9.91 -2.12
CA ALA A 209 -27.20 -9.00 -3.00
C ALA A 209 -26.41 -8.68 -4.29
N HIS A 210 -25.09 -8.84 -4.27
CA HIS A 210 -24.20 -8.50 -5.38
C HIS A 210 -23.88 -9.74 -6.23
N LYS A 211 -24.21 -9.66 -7.53
CA LYS A 211 -23.97 -10.77 -8.47
C LYS A 211 -22.45 -10.93 -8.76
N PRO A 212 -21.92 -12.16 -8.77
CA PRO A 212 -20.55 -12.41 -9.21
C PRO A 212 -20.38 -12.05 -10.68
N TYR A 213 -19.23 -11.48 -11.03
CA TYR A 213 -18.86 -11.14 -12.41
C TYR A 213 -17.45 -11.63 -12.72
N SER A 214 -17.11 -11.66 -14.00
CA SER A 214 -15.77 -12.03 -14.48
C SER A 214 -15.08 -10.80 -15.04
N LEU A 215 -13.79 -10.65 -14.76
CA LEU A 215 -12.93 -9.65 -15.36
C LEU A 215 -11.90 -10.33 -16.27
N PRO A 216 -11.84 -9.97 -17.56
CA PRO A 216 -10.76 -10.37 -18.46
C PRO A 216 -9.39 -9.94 -17.92
N TYR A 217 -8.34 -10.67 -18.27
CA TYR A 217 -6.97 -10.34 -17.88
C TYR A 217 -6.53 -8.94 -18.33
N ASP A 218 -6.97 -8.52 -19.52
CA ASP A 218 -6.57 -7.24 -20.12
C ASP A 218 -7.19 -6.02 -19.41
N ASP A 219 -8.31 -6.21 -18.72
CA ASP A 219 -9.00 -5.13 -17.99
C ASP A 219 -8.42 -4.90 -16.59
N ILE A 220 -7.57 -5.82 -16.11
CA ILE A 220 -6.97 -5.76 -14.78
C ILE A 220 -5.68 -4.95 -14.85
N LEU A 221 -5.67 -3.83 -14.14
CA LEU A 221 -4.47 -3.01 -13.99
C LEU A 221 -3.59 -3.56 -12.88
N GLU A 222 -4.15 -3.74 -11.69
CA GLU A 222 -3.42 -4.18 -10.50
C GLU A 222 -4.26 -5.10 -9.61
N ILE A 223 -3.58 -5.98 -8.88
CA ILE A 223 -4.18 -6.85 -7.86
C ILE A 223 -3.39 -6.68 -6.57
N TRP A 224 -4.09 -6.38 -5.47
CA TRP A 224 -3.49 -6.28 -4.15
C TRP A 224 -4.10 -7.33 -3.21
N ARG A 225 -3.26 -8.00 -2.43
CA ARG A 225 -3.65 -8.98 -1.42
C ARG A 225 -3.99 -8.27 -0.12
N VAL A 226 -5.15 -8.55 0.45
CA VAL A 226 -5.49 -8.05 1.79
C VAL A 226 -4.78 -8.90 2.85
N LYS A 227 -3.97 -8.27 3.70
CA LYS A 227 -3.22 -8.92 4.79
C LYS A 227 -3.89 -8.73 6.14
N TRP A 228 -4.32 -7.50 6.40
CA TRP A 228 -4.94 -7.10 7.66
C TRP A 228 -6.13 -6.20 7.37
N TYR A 229 -7.02 -6.07 8.35
CA TYR A 229 -8.07 -5.08 8.32
C TYR A 229 -8.27 -4.49 9.72
N LEU A 230 -8.73 -3.25 9.76
CA LEU A 230 -9.13 -2.55 10.96
C LEU A 230 -10.60 -2.17 10.77
N SER A 231 -11.46 -2.66 11.66
CA SER A 231 -12.89 -2.37 11.62
C SER A 231 -13.31 -1.63 12.88
N ASN A 232 -14.17 -0.64 12.69
CA ASN A 232 -14.85 0.06 13.80
C ASN A 232 -16.12 -0.68 14.23
N TYR A 233 -16.56 -1.66 13.45
CA TYR A 233 -17.70 -2.49 13.77
C TYR A 233 -17.24 -3.71 14.58
N MET A 234 -17.72 -3.82 15.82
CA MET A 234 -17.42 -4.94 16.72
C MET A 234 -18.66 -5.82 16.89
N PRO A 235 -18.92 -6.77 15.97
CA PRO A 235 -20.07 -7.65 16.11
C PRO A 235 -19.87 -8.66 17.24
N ASN A 236 -20.94 -8.96 17.97
CA ASN A 236 -20.98 -10.10 18.88
C ASN A 236 -21.17 -11.40 18.08
N ARG A 237 -20.06 -11.91 17.50
CA ARG A 237 -20.06 -13.11 16.63
C ARG A 237 -20.71 -14.33 17.27
N ASN A 238 -20.64 -14.44 18.59
CA ASN A 238 -21.19 -15.58 19.32
C ASN A 238 -22.72 -15.52 19.35
N GLU A 239 -23.28 -14.36 19.68
CA GLU A 239 -24.73 -14.16 19.77
C GLU A 239 -25.41 -14.38 18.43
N ASP A 240 -24.83 -13.88 17.33
CA ASP A 240 -25.35 -14.14 15.97
C ASP A 240 -25.29 -15.62 15.55
N LEU A 241 -24.30 -16.37 16.04
CA LEU A 241 -24.18 -17.81 15.78
C LEU A 241 -25.18 -18.59 16.62
N PHE A 242 -25.29 -18.29 17.92
CA PHE A 242 -26.26 -18.92 18.80
C PHE A 242 -27.69 -18.67 18.32
N ASN A 243 -28.04 -17.42 18.00
CA ASN A 243 -29.36 -17.09 17.46
C ASN A 243 -29.67 -17.85 16.15
N LYS A 244 -28.69 -18.04 15.26
CA LYS A 244 -28.88 -18.85 14.04
C LYS A 244 -29.00 -20.33 14.31
N VAL A 245 -28.27 -20.85 15.31
CA VAL A 245 -28.38 -22.24 15.75
C VAL A 245 -29.76 -22.48 16.36
N ASP A 246 -30.21 -21.60 17.26
CA ASP A 246 -31.52 -21.69 17.90
C ASP A 246 -32.65 -21.71 16.84
N VAL A 247 -32.59 -20.79 15.86
CA VAL A 247 -33.56 -20.77 14.75
C VAL A 247 -33.50 -22.05 13.90
N ILE A 248 -32.31 -22.63 13.68
CA ILE A 248 -32.19 -23.89 12.96
C ILE A 248 -32.78 -25.05 13.78
N GLU A 249 -32.53 -25.09 15.08
CA GLU A 249 -33.07 -26.10 15.99
C GLU A 249 -34.61 -26.04 16.02
N GLU A 250 -35.21 -24.84 16.11
CA GLU A 250 -36.65 -24.64 16.01
C GLU A 250 -37.21 -25.16 14.67
N ASN A 251 -36.59 -24.77 13.55
CA ASN A 251 -37.03 -25.22 12.22
C ASN A 251 -36.92 -26.74 12.04
N VAL A 252 -35.92 -27.39 12.65
CA VAL A 252 -35.76 -28.84 12.60
C VAL A 252 -36.85 -29.54 13.41
N GLU A 253 -37.21 -28.99 14.57
CA GLU A 253 -38.31 -29.52 15.39
C GLU A 253 -39.66 -29.38 14.67
N ASP A 254 -39.92 -28.23 14.05
CA ASP A 254 -41.14 -28.01 13.25
C ASP A 254 -41.23 -28.99 12.07
N LEU A 255 -40.11 -29.21 11.36
CA LEU A 255 -40.04 -30.20 10.28
C LEU A 255 -40.32 -31.61 10.80
N ARG A 256 -39.76 -31.97 11.96
CA ARG A 256 -40.00 -33.26 12.58
C ARG A 256 -41.49 -33.45 12.89
N VAL A 257 -42.13 -32.49 13.54
CA VAL A 257 -43.58 -32.52 13.84
C VAL A 257 -44.41 -32.67 12.56
N LEU A 258 -44.07 -31.91 11.51
CA LEU A 258 -44.75 -32.01 10.22
C LEU A 258 -44.58 -33.40 9.58
N THR A 259 -43.37 -33.97 9.62
CA THR A 259 -43.12 -35.32 9.08
C THR A 259 -43.88 -36.40 9.86
N GLU A 260 -43.97 -36.29 11.19
CA GLU A 260 -44.77 -37.21 12.00
C GLU A 260 -46.27 -37.11 11.66
N SER A 261 -46.78 -35.89 11.47
CA SER A 261 -48.16 -35.65 11.04
C SER A 261 -48.45 -36.26 9.66
N LEU A 262 -47.56 -36.05 8.69
CA LEU A 262 -47.67 -36.64 7.35
C LEU A 262 -47.62 -38.17 7.39
N MET A 263 -46.71 -38.76 8.19
CA MET A 263 -46.64 -40.21 8.36
C MET A 263 -47.94 -40.78 8.92
N ARG A 264 -48.57 -40.11 9.88
CA ARG A 264 -49.90 -40.51 10.40
C ARG A 264 -50.98 -40.45 9.33
N GLN A 265 -51.05 -39.36 8.57
CA GLN A 265 -52.03 -39.22 7.47
C GLN A 265 -51.85 -40.30 6.40
N VAL A 266 -50.61 -40.62 6.03
CA VAL A 266 -50.31 -41.69 5.07
C VAL A 266 -50.76 -43.05 5.61
N GLN A 267 -50.51 -43.34 6.88
CA GLN A 267 -50.97 -44.58 7.51
C GLN A 267 -52.49 -44.69 7.54
N ASP A 268 -53.20 -43.60 7.82
CA ASP A 268 -54.65 -43.59 7.85
C ASP A 268 -55.26 -43.77 6.46
N LEU A 269 -54.67 -43.15 5.43
CA LEU A 269 -55.06 -43.38 4.02
C LEU A 269 -54.79 -44.82 3.57
N GLN A 270 -53.69 -45.43 4.03
CA GLN A 270 -53.39 -46.84 3.75
C GLN A 270 -54.39 -47.79 4.42
N LYS A 271 -54.87 -47.44 5.63
CA LYS A 271 -55.92 -48.20 6.32
C LYS A 271 -57.28 -48.06 5.65
N GLN A 272 -57.63 -46.89 5.14
CA GLN A 272 -58.91 -46.64 4.43
C GLN A 272 -58.98 -47.32 3.05
N LYS A 273 -57.83 -47.70 2.46
CA LYS A 273 -57.76 -48.42 1.18
C LYS A 273 -57.82 -49.95 1.30
N LYS A 274 -57.81 -50.51 2.52
CA LYS A 274 -57.96 -51.94 2.79
C LYS A 274 -59.39 -52.25 3.21
#